data_AF-A0A4U6RT97-F1
#
_entry.id   AF-A0A4U6RT97-F1
#
_cell.length_a   1.000
_cell.length_b   1.000
_cell.length_c   1.000
_cell.angle_alpha   90.00
_cell.angle_beta   90.00
_cell.angle_gamma   90.00
#
_symmetry.space_group_name_H-M   'P 1'
#
loop_
_entity.id
_entity.type
_entity.pdbx_description
1 polymer ?
#
loop_
_entity_poly.entity_id
_entity_poly.type
_entity_poly.pdbx_seq_one_letter_code
_entity_poly.pdbx_strand_id
1 'polypeptide(L)'
;MEARGLALLSAWLSPEQRAQFEKYNRFDVIGSESGKRYRICYGTSTNVYEMDGGDRIVLGWCFRPVGSLVAGDVMLAQKIALETDERGALMVAKPFPSSMPPRANLPPVS
;
A
#
# COMPACT_ATOMS: atom_id res chain seq x y z
N MET A 1 6.93 16.59 -7.31
CA MET A 1 7.53 15.44 -6.59
C MET A 1 6.64 14.21 -6.73
N GLU A 2 5.34 14.32 -6.46
CA GLU A 2 4.37 13.21 -6.60
C GLU A 2 4.43 12.47 -7.95
N ALA A 3 4.47 13.19 -9.08
CA ALA A 3 4.56 12.58 -10.41
C ALA A 3 5.79 11.67 -10.60
N ARG A 4 6.93 12.00 -9.96
CA ARG A 4 8.15 11.16 -10.03
C ARG A 4 7.98 9.89 -9.20
N GLY A 5 7.39 10.00 -8.00
CA GLY A 5 7.10 8.84 -7.16
C GLY A 5 6.09 7.90 -7.80
N LEU A 6 5.06 8.44 -8.47
CA LEU A 6 4.08 7.63 -9.21
C LEU A 6 4.69 6.95 -10.45
N ALA A 7 5.58 7.63 -11.17
CA ALA A 7 6.30 7.04 -12.28
C ALA A 7 7.19 5.87 -11.81
N LEU A 8 7.90 6.05 -10.69
CA LEU A 8 8.73 4.99 -10.11
C LEU A 8 7.88 3.82 -9.62
N LEU A 9 6.79 4.09 -8.89
CA LEU A 9 5.82 3.07 -8.48
C LEU A 9 5.34 2.27 -9.69
N SER A 10 4.83 2.95 -10.72
CA SER A 10 4.31 2.30 -11.93
C SER A 10 5.33 1.39 -12.59
N ALA A 11 6.60 1.82 -12.69
CA ALA A 11 7.69 1.02 -13.26
C ALA A 11 7.97 -0.29 -12.50
N TRP A 12 7.67 -0.34 -11.20
CA TRP A 12 7.90 -1.51 -10.33
C TRP A 12 6.66 -2.40 -10.11
N LEU A 13 5.49 -1.98 -10.60
CA LEU A 13 4.29 -2.82 -10.57
C LEU A 13 4.35 -3.89 -11.66
N SER A 14 3.87 -5.09 -11.33
CA SER A 14 3.55 -6.10 -12.35
C SER A 14 2.48 -5.56 -13.31
N PRO A 15 2.31 -6.15 -14.51
CA PRO A 15 1.24 -5.76 -15.43
C PRO A 15 -0.15 -5.75 -14.76
N GLU A 16 -0.45 -6.74 -13.94
CA GLU A 16 -1.72 -6.87 -13.21
C GLU A 16 -1.86 -5.77 -12.14
N GLN A 17 -0.81 -5.56 -11.34
CA GLN A 17 -0.79 -4.53 -10.31
C GLN A 17 -0.91 -3.12 -10.92
N ARG A 18 -0.27 -2.89 -12.07
CA ARG A 18 -0.37 -1.62 -12.80
C ARG A 18 -1.78 -1.39 -13.32
N ALA A 19 -2.40 -2.40 -13.95
CA ALA A 19 -3.78 -2.31 -14.41
C ALA A 19 -4.77 -2.07 -13.25
N GLN A 20 -4.54 -2.68 -12.09
CA GLN A 20 -5.31 -2.40 -10.88
C GLN A 20 -5.13 -0.95 -10.43
N PHE A 21 -3.88 -0.47 -10.37
CA PHE A 21 -3.56 0.87 -9.91
C PHE A 21 -4.17 1.94 -10.81
N GLU A 22 -4.03 1.81 -12.13
CA GLU A 22 -4.61 2.73 -13.12
C GLU A 22 -6.14 2.78 -13.05
N LYS A 23 -6.79 1.64 -12.83
CA LYS A 23 -8.26 1.56 -12.80
C LYS A 23 -8.86 1.97 -11.46
N TYR A 24 -8.17 1.72 -10.36
CA TYR A 24 -8.76 1.73 -9.02
C TYR A 24 -8.00 2.56 -7.98
N ASN A 25 -6.87 3.17 -8.35
CA ASN A 25 -5.94 3.83 -7.42
C ASN A 25 -5.51 2.93 -6.25
N ARG A 26 -5.39 1.62 -6.51
CA ARG A 26 -4.94 0.60 -5.55
C ARG A 26 -4.45 -0.63 -6.28
N PHE A 27 -3.65 -1.45 -5.62
CA PHE A 27 -3.22 -2.74 -6.15
C PHE A 27 -3.03 -3.75 -5.02
N ASP A 28 -3.09 -5.03 -5.38
CA ASP A 28 -2.91 -6.12 -4.44
C ASP A 28 -1.47 -6.68 -4.53
N VAL A 29 -0.92 -7.08 -3.39
CA VAL A 29 0.37 -7.76 -3.24
C VAL A 29 0.19 -9.04 -2.46
N ILE A 30 1.10 -10.00 -2.62
CA ILE A 30 1.11 -11.26 -1.87
C ILE A 30 2.26 -11.22 -0.87
N GLY A 31 1.96 -11.49 0.40
CA GLY A 31 2.94 -11.58 1.47
C GLY A 31 3.95 -12.69 1.22
N SER A 32 5.24 -12.38 1.43
CA SER A 32 6.34 -13.29 1.15
C SER A 32 6.36 -14.57 2.00
N GLU A 33 5.78 -14.54 3.21
CA GLU A 33 5.85 -15.64 4.17
C GLU A 33 4.51 -16.37 4.31
N SER A 34 3.42 -15.61 4.45
CA SER A 34 2.10 -16.16 4.74
C SER A 34 1.30 -16.49 3.47
N GLY A 35 1.67 -15.91 2.33
CA GLY A 35 0.86 -15.94 1.11
C GLY A 35 -0.44 -15.16 1.19
N LYS A 36 -0.66 -14.38 2.26
CA LYS A 36 -1.84 -13.52 2.40
C LYS A 36 -1.82 -12.41 1.37
N ARG A 37 -3.02 -11.97 1.00
CA ARG A 37 -3.19 -10.86 0.07
C ARG A 37 -3.36 -9.56 0.83
N TYR A 38 -2.61 -8.54 0.42
CA TYR A 38 -2.70 -7.20 0.95
C TYR A 38 -3.07 -6.22 -0.15
N ARG A 39 -4.06 -5.37 0.10
CA ARG A 39 -4.47 -4.29 -0.81
C ARG A 39 -3.85 -2.98 -0.36
N ILE A 40 -3.03 -2.39 -1.21
CA ILE A 40 -2.41 -1.08 -1.00
C ILE A 40 -3.21 -0.05 -1.78
N CYS A 41 -3.94 0.80 -1.06
CA CYS A 41 -4.67 1.94 -1.61
C CYS A 41 -3.77 3.17 -1.73
N TYR A 42 -4.10 4.07 -2.66
CA TYR A 42 -3.42 5.35 -2.78
C TYR A 42 -3.42 6.12 -1.46
N GLY A 43 -2.23 6.52 -1.00
CA GLY A 43 -2.06 7.26 0.25
C GLY A 43 -0.68 7.09 0.86
N THR A 44 -0.51 7.65 2.06
CA THR A 44 0.77 7.57 2.81
C THR A 44 0.64 6.88 4.17
N SER A 45 -0.59 6.63 4.63
CA SER A 45 -0.88 5.95 5.89
C SER A 45 -2.30 5.39 5.85
N THR A 46 -2.58 4.45 6.77
CA THR A 46 -3.89 3.77 6.89
C THR A 46 -4.41 3.23 5.55
N ASN A 47 -3.51 2.78 4.69
CA ASN A 47 -3.79 2.47 3.28
C ASN A 47 -3.48 1.02 2.88
N VAL A 48 -3.00 0.18 3.80
CA VAL A 48 -2.76 -1.25 3.57
C VAL A 48 -3.83 -2.05 4.30
N TYR A 49 -4.52 -2.92 3.57
CA TYR A 49 -5.57 -3.79 4.11
C TYR A 49 -5.24 -5.25 3.83
N GLU A 50 -5.32 -6.08 4.86
CA GLU A 50 -5.31 -7.54 4.70
C GLU A 50 -6.65 -8.00 4.14
N MET A 51 -6.61 -8.80 3.07
CA MET A 51 -7.78 -9.28 2.34
C MET A 51 -7.97 -10.78 2.58
N ASP A 52 -9.22 -11.22 2.77
CA ASP A 52 -9.56 -12.63 2.78
C ASP A 52 -9.71 -13.21 1.36
N GLY A 53 -10.00 -14.51 1.28
CA GLY A 53 -10.23 -15.22 0.01
C GLY A 53 -11.49 -14.77 -0.75
N GLY A 54 -12.39 -14.03 -0.10
CA GLY A 54 -13.63 -13.49 -0.67
C GLY A 54 -13.57 -12.01 -1.04
N ASP A 55 -12.36 -11.42 -1.09
CA ASP A 55 -12.14 -9.98 -1.33
C ASP A 55 -12.69 -9.05 -0.25
N ARG A 56 -12.85 -9.55 0.98
CA ARG A 56 -13.26 -8.73 2.12
C ARG A 56 -12.04 -8.29 2.91
N ILE A 57 -12.11 -7.08 3.45
CA ILE A 57 -11.09 -6.55 4.35
C ILE A 57 -11.21 -7.26 5.70
N VAL A 58 -10.11 -7.84 6.16
CA VAL A 58 -9.98 -8.43 7.49
C VAL A 58 -9.57 -7.36 8.50
N LEU A 59 -8.45 -6.67 8.22
CA LEU A 59 -7.83 -5.70 9.12
C LEU A 59 -6.96 -4.72 8.32
N GLY A 60 -6.83 -3.49 8.82
CA GLY A 60 -5.88 -2.51 8.29
C GLY A 60 -4.52 -2.59 8.99
N TRP A 61 -3.43 -2.40 8.23
CA TRP A 61 -2.06 -2.35 8.73
C TRP A 61 -1.42 -1.00 8.42
N CYS A 62 -1.00 -0.24 9.43
CA CYS A 62 -0.34 1.04 9.25
C CYS A 62 1.16 0.92 9.54
N PHE A 63 1.95 0.95 8.48
CA PHE A 63 3.41 1.06 8.50
C PHE A 63 3.84 1.92 7.30
N ARG A 64 4.91 2.70 7.46
CA ARG A 64 5.43 3.58 6.42
C ARG A 64 6.91 3.88 6.68
N PRO A 65 7.69 4.17 5.63
CA PRO A 65 9.05 4.69 5.80
C PRO A 65 9.06 5.98 6.63
N VAL A 66 10.15 6.20 7.34
CA VAL A 66 10.39 7.43 8.12
C VAL A 66 10.64 8.60 7.16
N GLY A 67 10.03 9.76 7.46
CA GLY A 67 10.20 11.00 6.70
C GLY A 67 8.97 11.41 5.88
N SER A 68 9.08 12.57 5.23
CA SER A 68 8.01 13.15 4.40
C SER A 68 8.16 12.73 2.94
N LEU A 69 7.71 11.51 2.63
CA LEU A 69 7.72 10.95 1.28
C LEU A 69 6.37 11.13 0.58
N VAL A 70 6.44 11.23 -0.75
CA VAL A 70 5.27 11.28 -1.64
C VAL A 70 4.55 9.94 -1.69
N ALA A 71 3.26 9.91 -2.05
CA ALA A 71 2.45 8.69 -1.91
C ALA A 71 3.00 7.53 -2.75
N GLY A 72 3.43 7.81 -3.98
CA GLY A 72 4.07 6.80 -4.84
C GLY A 72 5.27 6.10 -4.19
N ASP A 73 6.16 6.85 -3.54
CA ASP A 73 7.35 6.29 -2.86
C ASP A 73 6.96 5.47 -1.62
N VAL A 74 5.98 5.96 -0.85
CA VAL A 74 5.45 5.23 0.32
C VAL A 74 4.83 3.90 -0.10
N MET A 75 3.97 3.92 -1.11
CA MET A 75 3.29 2.72 -1.61
C MET A 75 4.28 1.71 -2.21
N LEU A 76 5.33 2.19 -2.89
CA LEU A 76 6.40 1.33 -3.39
C LEU A 76 7.18 0.67 -2.25
N ALA A 77 7.54 1.43 -1.22
CA ALA A 77 8.20 0.87 -0.04
C ALA A 77 7.32 -0.17 0.67
N GLN A 78 6.01 0.08 0.77
CA GLN A 78 5.05 -0.86 1.35
C GLN A 78 4.94 -2.15 0.52
N LYS A 79 4.89 -2.04 -0.82
CA LYS A 79 4.92 -3.19 -1.73
C LYS A 79 6.16 -4.05 -1.50
N ILE A 80 7.34 -3.42 -1.57
CA ILE A 80 8.62 -4.13 -1.40
C ILE A 80 8.64 -4.83 -0.04
N ALA A 81 8.30 -4.12 1.04
CA ALA A 81 8.32 -4.70 2.38
C ALA A 81 7.40 -5.93 2.51
N LEU A 82 6.18 -5.89 1.96
CA LEU A 82 5.27 -7.04 2.02
C LEU A 82 5.70 -8.21 1.14
N GLU A 83 6.26 -7.93 -0.04
CA GLU A 83 6.67 -8.97 -1.00
C GLU A 83 8.06 -9.57 -0.69
N THR A 84 8.85 -8.97 0.21
CA THR A 84 10.21 -9.47 0.54
C THR A 84 10.51 -9.68 2.02
N ASP A 85 9.83 -8.99 2.94
CA ASP A 85 10.02 -9.09 4.40
C ASP A 85 8.69 -8.83 5.12
N GLU A 86 7.68 -9.63 4.80
CA GLU A 86 6.33 -9.49 5.33
C GLU A 86 6.32 -9.45 6.87
N ARG A 87 7.04 -10.38 7.52
CA ARG A 87 7.09 -10.43 8.98
C ARG A 87 7.74 -9.18 9.57
N GLY A 88 8.84 -8.69 8.99
CA GLY A 88 9.46 -7.42 9.37
C GLY A 88 8.48 -6.26 9.29
N ALA A 89 7.74 -6.15 8.19
CA ALA A 89 6.73 -5.13 7.98
C ALA A 89 5.61 -5.19 9.04
N LEU A 90 5.08 -6.38 9.33
CA LEU A 90 3.98 -6.57 10.28
C LEU A 90 4.42 -6.39 11.75
N MET A 91 5.68 -6.68 12.10
CA MET A 91 6.19 -6.47 13.46
C MET A 91 6.16 -4.99 13.89
N VAL A 92 6.37 -4.08 12.95
CA VAL A 92 6.35 -2.62 13.23
C VAL A 92 5.00 -1.97 12.92
N ALA A 93 4.12 -2.67 12.21
CA ALA A 93 2.82 -2.16 11.82
C ALA A 93 1.88 -1.96 13.02
N LYS A 94 1.03 -0.93 12.93
CA LYS A 94 -0.08 -0.71 13.86
C LYS A 94 -1.40 -1.14 13.22
N PRO A 95 -2.18 -2.04 13.85
CA PRO A 95 -3.46 -2.44 13.31
C PRO A 95 -4.47 -1.29 13.40
N PHE A 96 -5.40 -1.22 12.44
CA PHE A 96 -6.50 -0.27 12.48
C PHE A 96 -7.82 -0.89 11.95
N PRO A 97 -9.00 -0.44 12.44
CA PRO A 97 -10.30 -0.92 11.97
C PRO A 97 -10.49 -0.77 10.46
N SER A 98 -11.11 -1.76 9.82
CA SER A 98 -11.41 -1.76 8.39
C SER A 98 -12.32 -0.61 7.92
N SER A 99 -13.02 0.06 8.84
CA SER A 99 -13.85 1.22 8.56
C SER A 99 -13.05 2.52 8.32
N MET A 100 -11.76 2.57 8.68
CA MET A 100 -10.94 3.75 8.43
C MET A 100 -10.53 3.85 6.95
N PRO A 101 -10.75 4.99 6.28
CA PRO A 101 -10.35 5.18 4.89
C PRO A 101 -8.83 5.41 4.75
N PRO A 102 -8.27 5.22 3.55
CA PRO A 102 -6.89 5.60 3.23
C PRO A 102 -6.66 7.10 3.47
N ARG A 103 -5.53 7.45 4.08
CA ARG A 103 -5.09 8.85 4.20
C ARG A 103 -4.06 9.16 3.13
N ALA A 104 -4.48 9.88 2.09
CA ALA A 104 -3.56 10.64 1.26
C ALA A 104 -3.26 11.97 1.94
N ASN A 105 -2.00 12.41 1.92
CA ASN A 105 -1.76 13.84 2.03
C ASN A 105 -2.36 14.44 0.75
N LEU A 106 -3.62 14.89 0.81
CA LEU A 106 -4.16 15.72 -0.25
C LEU A 106 -3.20 16.90 -0.42
N PRO A 107 -2.79 17.27 -1.64
CA PRO A 107 -2.14 18.57 -1.80
C PRO A 107 -3.09 19.63 -1.22
N PRO A 108 -2.58 20.71 -0.60
CA PRO A 108 -3.43 21.81 -0.19
C PRO A 108 -4.29 22.21 -1.39
N VAL A 109 -5.60 22.31 -1.15
CA VAL A 109 -6.55 22.82 -2.14
C VAL A 109 -6.03 24.18 -2.57
N SER A 110 -5.69 24.32 -3.85
CA SER A 110 -5.36 25.60 -4.47
C SER A 110 -6.53 26.57 -4.40
#